data_AF-A0A7Z0Q4F0-F1
#
_entry.id   AF-A0A7Z0Q4F0-F1
#
_cell.length_a   1.000
_cell.length_b   1.000
_cell.length_c   1.000
_cell.angle_alpha   90.00
_cell.angle_beta   90.00
_cell.angle_gamma   90.00
#
_symmetry.space_group_name_H-M   'P 1'
#
loop_
_entity.id
_entity.type
_entity.pdbx_description
1 polymer ?
#
loop_
_entity_poly.entity_id
_entity_poly.type
_entity_poly.pdbx_seq_one_letter_code
_entity_poly.pdbx_strand_id
1 'polypeptide(L)'
;MGTVGVSTEGIAGERGKLINVAYRMLGSVTEAEDAVQEAYARWFGLPRGRREEILAPGAWLTTVTGRICLDLLGSARARRERYTGAWLPEPLPDRTEWVRTGAAGPDGPVDPADRIVLDESVTTAFLVVLESMTPAERVAFVLHDVFRYPFAEIAGVLGRTPAACKQLAASARR
;
A
#
# COMPACT_ATOMS: atom_id res chain seq x y z
N MET A 1 -7.20 35.62 12.86
CA MET A 1 -7.65 34.21 12.87
C MET A 1 -6.56 33.37 12.21
N GLY A 2 -5.85 32.55 12.97
CA GLY A 2 -4.65 31.86 12.52
C GLY A 2 -4.93 30.79 11.47
N THR A 3 -4.19 30.84 10.37
CA THR A 3 -4.06 29.71 9.44
C THR A 3 -3.35 28.58 10.19
N VAL A 4 -4.09 27.54 10.56
CA VAL A 4 -3.51 26.25 10.92
C VAL A 4 -2.86 25.73 9.65
N GLY A 5 -1.59 26.10 9.43
CA GLY A 5 -0.79 25.50 8.39
C GLY A 5 -0.78 24.00 8.66
N VAL A 6 -1.09 23.20 7.63
CA VAL A 6 -0.93 21.75 7.65
C VAL A 6 0.45 21.45 8.27
N SER A 7 0.46 20.97 9.51
CA SER A 7 1.70 20.69 10.23
C SER A 7 2.43 19.58 9.49
N THR A 8 3.68 19.83 9.12
CA THR A 8 4.59 18.85 8.50
C THR A 8 4.67 17.54 9.29
N GLU A 9 4.43 17.59 10.61
CA GLU A 9 4.31 16.43 11.51
C GLU A 9 3.17 15.47 11.12
N GLY A 10 2.02 15.98 10.69
CA GLY A 10 0.90 15.14 10.25
C GLY A 10 1.21 14.39 8.95
N ILE A 11 2.04 14.98 8.10
CA ILE A 11 2.50 14.37 6.86
C ILE A 11 3.58 13.31 7.13
N ALA A 12 4.51 13.58 8.05
CA ALA A 12 5.50 12.59 8.46
C ALA A 12 4.86 11.35 9.11
N GLY A 13 3.76 11.52 9.85
CA GLY A 13 3.01 10.44 10.48
C GLY A 13 2.37 9.43 9.52
N GLU A 14 2.09 9.82 8.27
CA GLU A 14 1.47 8.92 7.28
C GLU A 14 2.47 7.93 6.64
N ARG A 15 3.78 8.17 6.77
CA ARG A 15 4.81 7.44 6.01
C ARG A 15 4.77 5.93 6.26
N GLY A 16 4.68 5.51 7.53
CA GLY A 16 4.63 4.09 7.88
C GLY A 16 3.39 3.38 7.33
N LYS A 17 2.24 4.05 7.37
CA LYS A 17 0.99 3.54 6.81
C LYS A 17 1.08 3.40 5.29
N LEU A 18 1.63 4.41 4.61
CA LEU A 18 1.79 4.39 3.15
C LEU A 18 2.77 3.30 2.68
N ILE A 19 3.85 3.04 3.44
CA ILE A 19 4.76 1.93 3.17
C ILE A 19 4.03 0.60 3.30
N ASN A 20 3.21 0.42 4.33
CA ASN A 20 2.43 -0.82 4.49
C ASN A 20 1.44 -1.01 3.33
N VAL A 21 0.73 0.05 2.92
CA VAL A 21 -0.15 0.02 1.74
C VAL A 21 0.62 -0.37 0.48
N ALA A 22 1.73 0.31 0.19
CA ALA A 22 2.54 0.07 -0.99
C ALA A 22 3.16 -1.34 -0.99
N TYR A 23 3.62 -1.81 0.16
CA TYR A 23 4.15 -3.17 0.31
C TYR A 23 3.08 -4.22 0.00
N ARG A 24 1.85 -4.05 0.50
CA ARG A 24 0.74 -4.96 0.15
C ARG A 24 0.36 -4.90 -1.31
N MET A 25 0.59 -3.79 -2.01
CA MET A 25 0.38 -3.72 -3.46
C MET A 25 1.51 -4.36 -4.25
N LEU A 26 2.76 -4.10 -3.89
CA LEU A 26 3.94 -4.42 -4.71
C LEU A 26 4.59 -5.76 -4.35
N GLY A 27 4.54 -6.16 -3.08
CA GLY A 27 5.20 -7.35 -2.57
C GLY A 27 6.72 -7.22 -2.44
N SER A 28 7.26 -6.00 -2.53
CA SER A 28 8.67 -5.66 -2.27
C SER A 28 8.73 -4.47 -1.33
N VAL A 29 9.59 -4.56 -0.31
CA VAL A 29 9.80 -3.47 0.65
C VAL A 29 10.51 -2.31 -0.03
N THR A 30 11.52 -2.60 -0.85
CA THR A 30 12.29 -1.56 -1.55
C THR A 30 11.41 -0.78 -2.53
N GLU A 31 10.64 -1.46 -3.38
CA GLU A 31 9.71 -0.79 -4.30
C GLU A 31 8.62 -0.01 -3.54
N ALA A 32 8.20 -0.48 -2.36
CA ALA A 32 7.25 0.23 -1.51
C ALA A 32 7.83 1.51 -0.93
N GLU A 33 9.05 1.45 -0.39
CA GLU A 33 9.75 2.64 0.12
C GLU A 33 9.99 3.67 -0.98
N ASP A 34 10.41 3.23 -2.17
CA ASP A 34 10.63 4.09 -3.32
C ASP A 34 9.34 4.76 -3.80
N ALA A 35 8.24 4.00 -3.89
CA ALA A 35 6.94 4.56 -4.27
C ALA A 35 6.44 5.63 -3.28
N VAL A 36 6.68 5.42 -1.98
CA VAL A 36 6.33 6.39 -0.94
C VAL A 36 7.26 7.60 -1.01
N GLN A 37 8.57 7.40 -1.16
CA GLN A 37 9.53 8.50 -1.30
C GLN A 37 9.18 9.39 -2.49
N GLU A 38 8.86 8.80 -3.65
CA GLU A 38 8.42 9.52 -4.84
C GLU A 38 7.12 10.32 -4.58
N ALA A 39 6.16 9.76 -3.85
CA ALA A 39 4.93 10.49 -3.48
C ALA A 39 5.23 11.72 -2.60
N TYR A 40 6.13 11.59 -1.63
CA TYR A 40 6.57 12.71 -0.79
C TYR A 40 7.38 13.73 -1.59
N ALA A 41 8.26 13.29 -2.50
CA ALA A 41 8.99 14.17 -3.40
C ALA A 41 8.03 15.02 -4.25
N ARG A 42 6.98 14.40 -4.81
CA ARG A 42 5.92 15.11 -5.53
C ARG A 42 5.19 16.11 -4.63
N TRP A 43 4.86 15.73 -3.40
CA TRP A 43 4.23 16.64 -2.44
C TRP A 43 5.09 17.88 -2.16
N PHE A 44 6.38 17.67 -1.86
CA PHE A 44 7.32 18.74 -1.56
C PHE A 44 7.72 19.56 -2.79
N GLY A 45 7.59 18.99 -4.00
CA GLY A 45 7.74 19.68 -5.27
C GLY A 45 6.54 20.55 -5.67
N LEU A 46 5.36 20.38 -5.06
CA LEU A 46 4.20 21.21 -5.36
C LEU A 46 4.46 22.69 -5.02
N PRO A 47 4.06 23.65 -5.90
CA PRO A 47 4.04 25.06 -5.54
C PRO A 47 3.19 25.29 -4.30
N ARG A 48 3.61 26.24 -3.44
CA ARG A 48 2.94 26.49 -2.15
C ARG A 48 1.42 26.70 -2.29
N GLY A 49 0.98 27.50 -3.27
CA GLY A 49 -0.46 27.72 -3.50
C GLY A 49 -1.22 26.44 -3.85
N ARG A 50 -0.64 25.56 -4.67
CA ARG A 50 -1.23 24.25 -4.99
C ARG A 50 -1.29 23.33 -3.78
N ARG A 51 -0.29 23.39 -2.92
CA ARG A 51 -0.27 22.61 -1.67
C ARG A 51 -1.34 23.10 -0.70
N GLU A 52 -1.57 24.41 -0.62
CA GLU A 52 -2.60 25.03 0.23
C GLU A 52 -4.02 24.74 -0.28
N GLU A 53 -4.22 24.52 -1.58
CA GLU A 53 -5.48 24.04 -2.16
C GLU A 53 -5.85 22.61 -1.72
N ILE A 54 -4.87 21.80 -1.28
CA ILE A 54 -5.09 20.41 -0.89
C ILE A 54 -5.54 20.33 0.57
N LEU A 55 -6.86 20.21 0.75
CA LEU A 55 -7.51 20.16 2.07
C LEU A 55 -7.20 18.89 2.88
N ALA A 56 -6.85 17.79 2.20
CA ALA A 56 -6.57 16.49 2.82
C ALA A 56 -5.24 15.89 2.31
N PRO A 57 -4.09 16.30 2.86
CA PRO A 57 -2.77 15.82 2.45
C PRO A 57 -2.61 14.29 2.49
N GLY A 58 -3.14 13.63 3.53
CA GLY A 58 -3.06 12.17 3.66
C GLY A 58 -3.83 11.41 2.56
N ALA A 59 -5.00 11.92 2.16
CA ALA A 59 -5.78 11.37 1.06
C ALA A 59 -5.07 11.60 -0.29
N TRP A 60 -4.45 12.76 -0.47
CA TRP A 60 -3.62 13.05 -1.64
C TRP A 60 -2.43 12.10 -1.73
N LEU A 61 -1.69 11.90 -0.63
CA LEU A 61 -0.54 10.99 -0.59
C LEU A 61 -0.97 9.54 -0.87
N THR A 62 -2.05 9.07 -0.25
CA THR A 62 -2.62 7.74 -0.54
C THR A 62 -2.92 7.60 -2.03
N THR A 63 -3.52 8.64 -2.64
CA THR A 63 -3.86 8.63 -4.06
C THR A 63 -2.62 8.54 -4.94
N VAL A 64 -1.60 9.36 -4.65
CA VAL A 64 -0.37 9.42 -5.44
C VAL A 64 0.44 8.13 -5.27
N THR A 65 0.63 7.64 -4.04
CA THR A 65 1.29 6.35 -3.78
C THR A 65 0.56 5.22 -4.51
N GLY A 66 -0.77 5.15 -4.40
CA GLY A 66 -1.55 4.11 -5.09
C GLY A 66 -1.40 4.14 -6.61
N ARG A 67 -1.32 5.34 -7.21
CA ARG A 67 -1.07 5.49 -8.66
C ARG A 67 0.32 5.01 -9.05
N ILE A 68 1.35 5.40 -8.29
CA ILE A 68 2.72 4.91 -8.51
C ILE A 68 2.77 3.39 -8.43
N CYS A 69 2.13 2.79 -7.43
CA CYS A 69 2.06 1.33 -7.31
C CYS A 69 1.32 0.69 -8.49
N LEU A 70 0.22 1.29 -8.96
CA LEU A 70 -0.52 0.79 -10.12
C LEU A 70 0.36 0.76 -11.39
N ASP A 71 1.11 1.84 -11.64
CA ASP A 71 2.02 1.95 -12.78
C ASP A 71 3.17 0.94 -12.70
N LEU A 72 3.75 0.77 -11.50
CA LEU A 72 4.78 -0.24 -11.23
C LEU A 72 4.27 -1.66 -11.45
N LEU A 73 3.05 -1.98 -11.00
CA LEU A 73 2.43 -3.29 -11.22
C LEU A 73 2.19 -3.60 -12.70
N GLY A 74 1.73 -2.60 -13.47
CA GLY A 74 1.60 -2.73 -14.92
C GLY A 74 2.94 -3.02 -15.59
N SER A 75 3.98 -2.29 -15.21
CA SER A 75 5.34 -2.45 -15.72
C SER A 75 5.95 -3.80 -15.33
N ALA A 76 5.79 -4.22 -14.07
CA ALA A 76 6.28 -5.50 -13.56
C ALA A 76 5.63 -6.67 -14.28
N ARG A 77 4.32 -6.63 -14.51
CA ARG A 77 3.61 -7.65 -15.31
C ARG A 77 4.17 -7.74 -16.73
N ALA A 78 4.36 -6.60 -17.40
CA ALA A 78 4.95 -6.55 -18.73
C ALA A 78 6.43 -7.03 -18.79
N ARG A 79 7.16 -6.99 -17.67
CA ARG A 79 8.50 -7.61 -17.55
C ARG A 79 8.40 -9.13 -17.30
N ARG A 80 7.48 -9.57 -16.44
CA ARG A 80 7.27 -10.99 -16.09
C ARG A 80 6.74 -11.81 -17.26
N GLU A 81 5.95 -11.22 -18.17
CA GLU A 81 5.56 -11.85 -19.44
C GLU A 81 6.76 -12.22 -20.34
N ARG A 82 7.93 -11.61 -20.10
CA ARG A 82 9.20 -11.91 -20.80
C ARG A 82 10.14 -12.78 -19.96
N TYR A 83 9.80 -13.06 -18.70
CA TYR A 83 10.66 -13.76 -17.75
C TYR A 83 10.34 -15.26 -17.74
N THR A 84 11.35 -16.10 -17.94
CA THR A 84 11.23 -17.57 -17.80
C THR A 84 11.60 -17.97 -16.37
N GLY A 85 10.63 -18.35 -15.53
CA GLY A 85 10.84 -18.80 -14.14
C GLY A 85 9.71 -18.43 -13.17
N ALA A 86 9.66 -19.05 -11.99
CA ALA A 86 8.68 -18.72 -10.95
C ALA A 86 9.12 -17.44 -10.19
N TRP A 87 8.33 -16.38 -10.29
CA TRP A 87 8.52 -15.17 -9.49
C TRP A 87 7.96 -15.41 -8.07
N LEU A 88 8.67 -14.95 -7.04
CA LEU A 88 8.23 -15.01 -5.64
C LEU A 88 8.33 -13.61 -5.01
N PRO A 89 7.36 -13.18 -4.19
CA PRO A 89 7.44 -11.92 -3.44
C PRO A 89 8.65 -11.89 -2.49
N GLU A 90 9.15 -10.69 -2.18
CA GLU A 90 10.23 -10.54 -1.21
C GLU A 90 9.68 -10.73 0.22
N PRO A 91 10.26 -11.66 1.01
CA PRO A 91 9.90 -11.80 2.41
C PRO A 91 10.26 -10.51 3.18
N LEU A 92 9.48 -10.20 4.22
CA LEU A 92 9.77 -9.05 5.07
C LEU A 92 11.14 -9.24 5.74
N PRO A 93 12.04 -8.24 5.72
CA PRO A 93 13.17 -8.24 6.63
C PRO A 93 12.63 -8.20 8.07
N ASP A 94 13.34 -8.91 8.95
CA ASP A 94 13.02 -9.23 10.34
C ASP A 94 12.02 -8.27 11.03
N ARG A 95 10.82 -8.79 11.33
CA ARG A 95 9.63 -8.03 11.80
C ARG A 95 9.84 -7.30 13.14
N THR A 96 10.94 -7.57 13.82
CA THR A 96 11.32 -7.03 15.13
C THR A 96 11.36 -5.50 15.14
N GLU A 97 11.61 -4.86 14.00
CA GLU A 97 11.64 -3.40 13.90
C GLU A 97 10.24 -2.77 13.74
N TRP A 98 9.30 -3.42 13.03
CA TRP A 98 7.97 -2.86 12.70
C TRP A 98 6.87 -3.20 13.72
N VAL A 99 7.01 -4.30 14.46
CA VAL A 99 6.00 -4.78 15.43
C VAL A 99 6.05 -4.03 16.78
N ARG A 100 6.98 -3.09 17.00
CA ARG A 100 7.04 -2.30 18.26
C ARG A 100 5.84 -1.35 18.48
N THR A 101 4.81 -1.40 17.63
CA THR A 101 3.53 -0.71 17.83
C THR A 101 2.36 -1.67 17.67
N GLY A 102 2.08 -2.50 18.69
CA GLY A 102 0.80 -3.23 18.78
C GLY A 102 0.79 -4.50 19.61
N ALA A 103 0.58 -4.35 20.92
CA ALA A 103 -0.04 -5.29 21.87
C ALA A 103 0.32 -6.80 21.81
N ALA A 104 1.10 -7.25 22.80
CA ALA A 104 1.16 -8.64 23.21
C ALA A 104 -0.18 -9.07 23.84
N GLY A 105 -0.88 -10.02 23.21
CA GLY A 105 -2.06 -10.70 23.78
C GLY A 105 -1.69 -11.94 24.61
N PRO A 106 -2.55 -12.38 25.55
CA PRO A 106 -2.20 -13.33 26.59
C PRO A 106 -2.78 -14.72 26.29
N ASP A 107 -2.08 -15.56 25.53
CA ASP A 107 -2.42 -16.99 25.41
C ASP A 107 -1.15 -17.81 25.22
N GLY A 108 -0.93 -18.80 26.12
CA GLY A 108 -0.09 -20.03 26.08
C GLY A 108 1.25 -20.10 25.32
N PRO A 109 2.16 -21.03 25.68
CA PRO A 109 3.51 -21.09 25.12
C PRO A 109 3.48 -21.70 23.72
N VAL A 110 3.12 -20.90 22.72
CA VAL A 110 3.61 -21.08 21.36
C VAL A 110 4.96 -20.37 21.33
N ASP A 111 6.00 -21.06 20.88
CA ASP A 111 7.32 -20.47 20.73
C ASP A 111 7.19 -19.15 19.94
N PRO A 112 7.71 -18.02 20.45
CA PRO A 112 7.76 -16.78 19.70
C PRO A 112 8.30 -16.96 18.28
N ALA A 113 9.24 -17.89 18.06
CA ALA A 113 9.74 -18.25 16.74
C ALA A 113 8.66 -18.87 15.84
N ASP A 114 7.84 -19.79 16.36
CA ASP A 114 6.73 -20.42 15.62
C ASP A 114 5.65 -19.40 15.21
N ARG A 115 5.39 -18.39 16.05
CA ARG A 115 4.47 -17.29 15.70
C ARG A 115 5.01 -16.43 14.56
N ILE A 116 6.32 -16.14 14.55
CA ILE A 116 6.97 -15.35 13.50
C ILE A 116 6.91 -16.10 12.17
N VAL A 117 7.26 -17.40 12.17
CA VAL A 117 7.22 -18.24 10.97
C VAL A 117 5.80 -18.37 10.41
N LEU A 118 4.80 -18.56 11.28
CA LEU A 118 3.40 -18.63 10.83
C LEU A 118 2.94 -17.31 10.22
N ASP A 119 3.23 -16.17 10.87
CA ASP A 119 2.87 -14.85 10.36
C ASP A 119 3.56 -14.52 9.02
N GLU A 120 4.80 -14.97 8.84
CA GLU A 120 5.54 -14.85 7.58
C GLU A 120 4.91 -15.72 6.49
N SER A 121 4.56 -16.98 6.79
CA SER A 121 3.91 -17.88 5.85
C SER A 121 2.55 -17.34 5.36
N VAL A 122 1.74 -16.77 6.26
CA VAL A 122 0.46 -16.14 5.94
C VAL A 122 0.66 -14.88 5.10
N THR A 123 1.67 -14.08 5.42
CA THR A 123 2.02 -12.88 4.65
C THR A 123 2.45 -13.25 3.23
N THR A 124 3.32 -14.25 3.08
CA THR A 124 3.78 -14.74 1.77
C THR A 124 2.64 -15.36 0.97
N ALA A 125 1.82 -16.23 1.57
CA ALA A 125 0.66 -16.82 0.90
C ALA A 125 -0.32 -15.73 0.41
N PHE A 126 -0.54 -14.69 1.21
CA PHE A 126 -1.36 -13.55 0.81
C PHE A 126 -0.76 -12.81 -0.40
N LEU A 127 0.53 -12.51 -0.39
CA LEU A 127 1.19 -11.84 -1.51
C LEU A 127 1.15 -12.68 -2.79
N VAL A 128 1.29 -14.01 -2.68
CA VAL A 128 1.13 -14.95 -3.80
C VAL A 128 -0.27 -14.88 -4.40
N VAL A 129 -1.32 -14.83 -3.56
CA VAL A 129 -2.70 -14.66 -4.05
C VAL A 129 -2.85 -13.34 -4.81
N LEU A 130 -2.27 -12.25 -4.30
CA LEU A 130 -2.30 -10.96 -5.00
C LEU A 130 -1.60 -11.00 -6.36
N GLU A 131 -0.62 -11.89 -6.57
CA GLU A 131 0.06 -12.09 -7.85
C GLU A 131 -0.86 -12.56 -8.97
N SER A 132 -1.91 -13.30 -8.63
CA SER A 132 -2.91 -13.76 -9.61
C SER A 132 -3.83 -12.65 -10.14
N MET A 133 -3.94 -11.54 -9.41
CA MET A 133 -4.85 -10.43 -9.74
C MET A 133 -4.31 -9.54 -10.85
N THR A 134 -5.20 -8.91 -11.61
CA THR A 134 -4.80 -7.76 -12.45
C THR A 134 -4.34 -6.59 -11.56
N PRO A 135 -3.49 -5.66 -12.08
CA PRO A 135 -3.05 -4.50 -11.29
C PRO A 135 -4.20 -3.69 -10.68
N ALA A 136 -5.28 -3.48 -11.46
CA ALA A 136 -6.45 -2.71 -11.01
C ALA A 136 -7.27 -3.46 -9.95
N GLU A 137 -7.43 -4.78 -10.08
CA GLU A 137 -8.07 -5.63 -9.06
C GLU A 137 -7.28 -5.61 -7.76
N ARG A 138 -5.96 -5.76 -7.82
CA ARG A 138 -5.09 -5.72 -6.64
C ARG A 138 -5.21 -4.39 -5.90
N VAL A 139 -5.11 -3.27 -6.61
CA VAL A 139 -5.23 -1.94 -5.99
C VAL A 139 -6.62 -1.75 -5.36
N ALA A 140 -7.70 -2.15 -6.05
CA ALA A 140 -9.05 -2.06 -5.51
C ALA A 140 -9.23 -2.92 -4.25
N PHE A 141 -8.76 -4.16 -4.29
CA PHE A 141 -8.84 -5.11 -3.19
C PHE A 141 -8.01 -4.64 -1.99
N VAL A 142 -6.73 -4.32 -2.17
CA VAL A 142 -5.87 -3.89 -1.05
C VAL A 142 -6.43 -2.64 -0.37
N LEU A 143 -6.77 -1.61 -1.13
CA LEU A 143 -7.28 -0.37 -0.52
C LEU A 143 -8.62 -0.58 0.19
N HIS A 144 -9.53 -1.35 -0.39
CA HIS A 144 -10.85 -1.53 0.20
C HIS A 144 -10.91 -2.60 1.28
N ASP A 145 -10.41 -3.80 1.00
CA ASP A 145 -10.59 -4.97 1.85
C ASP A 145 -9.63 -4.97 3.03
N VAL A 146 -8.37 -4.56 2.78
CA VAL A 146 -7.31 -4.57 3.80
C VAL A 146 -7.32 -3.25 4.57
N PHE A 147 -7.37 -2.12 3.87
CA PHE A 147 -7.23 -0.79 4.48
C PHE A 147 -8.53 -0.01 4.64
N ARG A 148 -9.67 -0.57 4.24
CA ARG A 148 -11.02 -0.01 4.46
C ARG A 148 -11.27 1.36 3.83
N TYR A 149 -10.54 1.71 2.77
CA TYR A 149 -10.83 2.93 2.01
C TYR A 149 -12.17 2.81 1.27
N PRO A 150 -12.96 3.92 1.20
CA PRO A 150 -14.19 3.94 0.44
C PRO A 150 -13.90 3.96 -1.06
N PHE A 151 -14.78 3.34 -1.87
CA PHE A 151 -14.62 3.29 -3.32
C PHE A 151 -14.56 4.66 -4.01
N ALA A 152 -15.08 5.70 -3.36
CA ALA A 152 -14.97 7.08 -3.85
C ALA A 152 -13.51 7.58 -3.87
N GLU A 153 -12.69 7.20 -2.89
CA GLU A 153 -11.27 7.55 -2.85
C GLU A 153 -10.47 6.67 -3.80
N ILE A 154 -10.80 5.38 -3.86
CA ILE A 154 -10.15 4.41 -4.75
C ILE A 154 -10.38 4.77 -6.23
N ALA A 155 -11.53 5.34 -6.57
CA ALA A 155 -11.83 5.88 -7.89
C ALA A 155 -10.78 6.91 -8.34
N GLY A 156 -10.30 7.76 -7.43
CA GLY A 156 -9.23 8.72 -7.69
C GLY A 156 -7.89 8.04 -8.00
N VAL A 157 -7.57 6.94 -7.32
CA VAL A 157 -6.36 6.14 -7.59
C VAL A 157 -6.44 5.50 -8.97
N LEU A 158 -7.55 4.80 -9.26
CA LEU A 158 -7.70 3.98 -10.45
C LEU A 158 -8.10 4.76 -11.71
N GLY A 159 -8.49 6.04 -11.57
CA GLY A 159 -9.05 6.82 -12.69
C GLY A 159 -10.35 6.23 -13.22
N ARG A 160 -11.19 5.67 -12.33
CA ARG A 160 -12.44 4.96 -12.67
C ARG A 160 -13.61 5.44 -11.81
N THR A 161 -14.82 4.99 -12.12
CA THR A 161 -15.99 5.28 -11.28
C THR A 161 -15.98 4.40 -10.01
N PRO A 162 -16.58 4.85 -8.89
CA PRO A 162 -16.68 4.04 -7.67
C PRO A 162 -17.36 2.68 -7.90
N ALA A 163 -18.36 2.63 -8.78
CA ALA A 163 -19.04 1.40 -9.17
C ALA A 163 -18.09 0.42 -9.87
N ALA A 164 -17.22 0.91 -10.78
CA ALA A 164 -16.21 0.07 -11.42
C ALA A 164 -15.16 -0.43 -10.42
N CYS A 165 -14.76 0.38 -9.45
CA CYS A 165 -13.86 -0.04 -8.36
C CYS A 165 -14.49 -1.17 -7.52
N LYS A 166 -15.79 -1.08 -7.22
CA LYS A 166 -16.52 -2.15 -6.53
C LYS A 166 -16.52 -3.46 -7.31
N GLN A 167 -16.70 -3.40 -8.63
CA GLN A 167 -16.65 -4.59 -9.49
C GLN A 167 -15.25 -5.22 -9.52
N LEU A 168 -14.18 -4.40 -9.57
CA LEU A 168 -12.81 -4.88 -9.49
C LEU A 168 -12.53 -5.59 -8.15
N ALA A 169 -12.92 -4.98 -7.02
CA ALA A 169 -12.74 -5.60 -5.71
C ALA A 169 -13.56 -6.89 -5.57
N ALA A 170 -14.78 -6.94 -6.11
CA ALA A 170 -15.58 -8.16 -6.13
C ALA A 170 -14.96 -9.25 -7.02
N SER A 171 -14.35 -8.88 -8.16
CA SER A 171 -13.65 -9.80 -9.05
C SER A 171 -12.43 -10.42 -8.39
N ALA A 172 -11.66 -9.61 -7.64
CA ALA A 172 -10.49 -10.07 -6.90
C ALA A 172 -10.79 -11.12 -5.81
N ARG A 173 -12.05 -11.25 -5.37
CA ARG A 173 -12.47 -12.23 -4.34
C ARG A 173 -12.97 -13.56 -4.90
N ARG A 174 -13.13 -13.67 -6.22
CA ARG A 174 -13.59 -14.90 -6.88
C ARG A 174 -12.41 -15.77 -7.26
#